data_AF-A0A8K1C0D3-F1
#
_entry.id   AF-A0A8K1C0D3-F1
#
_cell.length_a   1.000
_cell.length_b   1.000
_cell.length_c   1.000
_cell.angle_alpha   90.00
_cell.angle_beta   90.00
_cell.angle_gamma   90.00
#
_symmetry.space_group_name_H-M   'P 1'
#
loop_
_entity.id
_entity.type
_entity.pdbx_description
1 polymer ?
#
loop_
_entity_poly.entity_id
_entity_poly.type
_entity_poly.pdbx_seq_one_letter_code
_entity_poly.pdbx_strand_id
1 'polypeptide(L)' 'YYTIKDILGILLMVVLLMSLVLFSPDLLGDPDNYMPANPLNTPPHIKPE' A
#
# COMPACT_ATOMS: atom_id res chain seq x y z
N TYR A 1 -15.45 -5.13 -27.73
CA TYR A 1 -14.63 -6.25 -27.21
C TYR A 1 -13.62 -5.79 -26.18
N TYR A 2 -12.63 -4.96 -26.53
CA TYR A 2 -11.60 -4.50 -25.56
C TYR A 2 -12.16 -3.68 -24.40
N THR A 3 -13.09 -2.75 -24.64
CA THR A 3 -13.70 -1.93 -23.58
C THR A 3 -14.28 -2.74 -22.43
N ILE A 4 -14.98 -3.85 -22.71
CA ILE A 4 -15.54 -4.70 -21.65
C ILE A 4 -14.45 -5.49 -20.92
N LYS A 5 -13.42 -5.94 -21.63
CA LYS A 5 -12.26 -6.60 -21.02
C LYS A 5 -11.49 -5.64 -20.10
N ASP A 6 -11.34 -4.39 -20.50
CA ASP A 6 -10.65 -3.37 -19.72
C ASP A 6 -11.45 -3.01 -18.47
N ILE A 7 -12.77 -2.85 -18.59
CA ILE A 7 -13.66 -2.63 -17.42
C ILE A 7 -13.58 -3.79 -16.44
N LEU A 8 -13.59 -5.04 -16.92
CA LEU A 8 -13.43 -6.21 -16.06
C LEU A 8 -12.06 -6.18 -15.35
N GLY A 9 -10.99 -5.84 -16.07
CA GLY A 9 -9.65 -5.71 -15.49
C GLY A 9 -9.57 -4.65 -14.40
N ILE A 10 -10.15 -3.46 -14.65
CA ILE A 10 -10.21 -2.37 -13.66
C ILE A 10 -11.02 -2.81 -12.44
N LEU A 11 -12.15 -3.49 -12.63
CA LEU A 11 -12.98 -3.95 -11.51
C LEU A 11 -12.21 -4.94 -10.62
N LEU A 12 -11.48 -5.88 -11.22
CA LEU A 12 -10.64 -6.81 -10.46
C LEU A 12 -9.50 -6.08 -9.71
N MET A 13 -8.84 -5.13 -10.37
CA MET A 13 -7.80 -4.31 -9.74
C MET A 13 -8.34 -3.53 -8.53
N VAL A 14 -9.52 -2.93 -8.67
CA VAL A 14 -10.17 -2.16 -7.60
C VAL A 14 -10.59 -3.08 -6.44
N VAL A 15 -11.15 -4.26 -6.71
CA VAL A 15 -11.51 -5.21 -5.64
C VAL A 15 -10.28 -5.62 -4.84
N LEU A 16 -9.16 -5.91 -5.51
CA LEU A 16 -7.90 -6.25 -4.84
C LEU A 16 -7.37 -5.08 -4.01
N LEU A 17 -7.34 -3.87 -4.58
CA LEU A 17 -6.90 -2.67 -3.86
C LEU A 17 -7.78 -2.40 -2.63
N MET A 18 -9.10 -2.45 -2.78
CA MET A 18 -10.03 -2.22 -1.68
C MET A 18 -9.91 -3.30 -0.60
N SER A 19 -9.63 -4.55 -0.97
CA SER A 19 -9.40 -5.60 0.03
C SER A 19 -8.17 -5.31 0.90
N LEU A 20 -7.08 -4.79 0.30
CA LEU A 20 -5.89 -4.39 1.03
C LEU A 20 -6.17 -3.20 1.95
N VAL A 21 -6.81 -2.16 1.43
CA VAL A 21 -7.11 -0.93 2.19
C VAL A 21 -8.07 -1.19 3.35
N LEU A 22 -9.11 -2.00 3.14
CA LEU A 22 -10.17 -2.19 4.15
C LEU A 22 -9.83 -3.23 5.21
N PHE A 23 -9.06 -4.27 4.88
CA PHE A 23 -8.77 -5.37 5.80
C PHE A 23 -7.34 -5.36 6.34
N SER A 24 -6.37 -4.87 5.57
CA SER A 24 -4.94 -4.91 5.94
C SER A 24 -4.19 -3.64 5.48
N PRO A 25 -4.62 -2.44 5.94
CA PRO A 25 -4.09 -1.17 5.43
C PRO A 25 -2.57 -1.01 5.61
N ASP A 26 -2.03 -1.61 6.67
CA ASP A 26 -0.61 -1.50 7.04
C ASP A 26 0.28 -2.61 6.47
N LEU A 27 -0.28 -3.57 5.72
CA LEU A 27 0.44 -4.78 5.30
C LEU A 27 1.69 -4.49 4.46
N LEU A 28 1.65 -3.41 3.67
CA LEU A 28 2.75 -2.99 2.81
C LEU A 28 3.47 -1.74 3.35
N GLY A 29 3.13 -1.28 4.57
CA GLY A 29 3.74 -0.11 5.20
C GLY A 29 4.93 -0.45 6.08
N ASP A 30 5.71 0.57 6.44
CA ASP A 30 6.75 0.46 7.47
C ASP A 30 6.24 1.06 8.80
N PRO A 31 6.19 0.28 9.91
CA PRO A 31 5.80 0.78 11.21
C PRO A 31 6.61 1.99 11.71
N ASP A 32 7.89 2.10 11.33
CA ASP A 32 8.77 3.19 11.77
C ASP A 32 8.28 4.55 11.24
N ASN A 33 7.52 4.58 10.13
CA ASN A 33 6.95 5.80 9.56
C ASN A 33 5.76 6.36 10.37
N TYR A 34 5.27 5.65 11.38
CA TYR A 34 4.32 6.19 12.35
C TYR A 34 4.96 7.10 13.41
N MET A 35 6.29 7.08 13.51
CA MET A 35 7.04 7.97 14.38
C MET A 35 7.39 9.28 13.64
N PRO A 36 7.31 10.46 14.28
CA PRO A 36 7.78 11.70 13.68
C PRO A 36 9.26 11.61 13.29
N ALA A 37 9.61 12.21 12.16
CA ALA A 37 10.99 12.25 11.70
C ALA A 37 11.92 12.91 12.74
N ASN A 38 13.05 12.25 13.03
CA ASN A 38 14.09 12.76 13.92
C ASN A 38 15.43 12.86 13.16
N PRO A 39 15.90 14.07 12.81
CA PRO A 39 17.14 14.24 12.04
C PRO A 39 18.41 13.81 12.78
N LEU A 40 18.32 13.55 14.09
CA LEU A 40 19.43 13.11 14.93
C LEU A 40 19.40 11.60 15.22
N ASN A 41 18.37 10.88 14.76
CA ASN A 41 18.20 9.45 15.02
C ASN A 41 17.75 8.70 13.77
N THR A 42 18.60 7.80 13.29
CA THR A 42 18.25 6.86 12.21
C THR A 42 17.65 5.58 12.81
N PRO A 43 16.45 5.15 12.38
CA PRO A 43 15.87 3.91 12.84
C PRO A 43 16.80 2.70 12.58
N PRO A 44 16.91 1.75 13.51
CA PRO A 44 17.85 0.63 13.40
C PRO A 44 17.50 -0.35 12.28
N HIS A 45 16.24 -0.40 11.83
CA HIS A 45 15.74 -1.32 10.80
C HIS A 45 15.32 -0.59 9.50
N ILE A 46 15.89 0.59 9.24
CA ILE A 46 15.56 1.41 8.06
C ILE A 46 15.68 0.63 6.75
N LYS A 47 14.65 0.73 5.91
CA LYS A 47 14.57 0.13 4.58
C LYS A 47 13.73 1.02 3.64
N PRO A 48 13.90 0.91 2.32
CA PRO A 48 12.95 1.48 1.35
C PRO A 48 11.59 0.78 1.42
N GLU A 49 10.57 1.38 0.78
CA GLU A 49 9.28 0.75 0.53
C GLU A 49 9.37 -0.52 -0.35
#